data_AF-A0A9J6FPB8-F1
#
_entry.id   AF-A0A9J6FPB8-F1
#
_cell.length_a   1.000
_cell.length_b   1.000
_cell.length_c   1.000
_cell.angle_alpha   90.00
_cell.angle_beta   90.00
_cell.angle_gamma   90.00
#
_symmetry.space_group_name_H-M   'P 1'
#
loop_
_entity.id
_entity.type
_entity.pdbx_description
1 polymer ?
#
loop_
_entity_poly.entity_id
_entity_poly.type
_entity_poly.pdbx_seq_one_letter_code
_entity_poly.pdbx_strand_id
1 'polypeptide(L)'
;MGQRKTPAAQRDKTETKRTKHKTENIEPLRLVTSQQTPVTSPGRSATSRLTALALLGKSTHGVRCSVFSGGFYLGVVLAESKDTPGVMHAIKCIDKKALKGKEDSLENEIKVLRRLKHPNIVQLLETYEDKNKVYLVMELVTGGELFDRIVEKGSYTEKDASDLIRQILEAVDYMHSQGVVHRDLKPENLLYYCPEEESKIMISDFGLSKMEDSGIMATACGTPGYVAPEVLAQKPYGKAVDVWSIGVIAYILLCGYPPFYDESDANLFAQILKGEFEFDSPYWDEISDSAKDFIRHLICVDVDRRYTCRQALAHPWISGNTASDKNIHGSVSEQLKKNFAKTKWRVAATASPSLVLGHFLLLHFGLPFLMVLRSVSRNV
;
A
#
# COMPACT_ATOMS: atom_id res chain seq x y z
N MET A 1 -69.26 -10.09 18.54
CA MET A 1 -68.44 -9.56 19.66
C MET A 1 -67.11 -9.13 19.07
N GLY A 2 -66.56 -7.93 19.19
CA GLY A 2 -66.93 -6.66 19.81
C GLY A 2 -65.86 -5.63 19.40
N GLN A 3 -66.33 -4.45 18.97
CA GLN A 3 -65.78 -3.07 19.03
C GLN A 3 -64.25 -2.86 19.21
N ARG A 4 -63.54 -2.15 18.32
CA ARG A 4 -63.47 -0.70 18.02
C ARG A 4 -62.93 0.22 19.15
N LYS A 5 -61.82 0.91 18.79
CA LYS A 5 -61.46 2.35 19.01
C LYS A 5 -60.84 2.82 20.35
N THR A 6 -59.53 3.12 20.33
CA THR A 6 -58.84 4.47 20.43
C THR A 6 -59.53 5.64 21.19
N PRO A 7 -58.83 6.79 21.47
CA PRO A 7 -57.52 7.08 22.10
C PRO A 7 -57.56 8.40 22.97
N ALA A 8 -56.39 9.03 23.19
CA ALA A 8 -56.13 10.48 23.49
C ALA A 8 -56.18 10.93 24.98
N ALA A 9 -55.06 11.44 25.52
CA ALA A 9 -54.70 12.88 25.66
C ALA A 9 -55.29 13.47 26.96
N GLN A 10 -54.74 14.43 27.70
CA GLN A 10 -53.64 15.38 27.60
C GLN A 10 -53.63 16.16 28.94
N ARG A 11 -52.46 16.68 29.37
CA ARG A 11 -52.29 18.00 30.05
C ARG A 11 -52.92 18.18 31.46
N ASP A 12 -52.45 19.04 32.36
CA ASP A 12 -51.41 20.07 32.43
C ASP A 12 -51.28 20.50 33.90
N LYS A 13 -50.16 21.19 34.22
CA LYS A 13 -50.04 22.27 35.25
C LYS A 13 -50.22 21.86 36.72
N THR A 14 -49.52 22.36 37.73
CA THR A 14 -48.65 23.52 38.02
C THR A 14 -48.25 23.29 39.50
N GLU A 15 -47.11 23.66 40.09
CA GLU A 15 -46.67 25.01 40.47
C GLU A 15 -45.55 24.85 41.55
N THR A 16 -44.49 25.66 41.44
CA THR A 16 -43.80 26.44 42.50
C THR A 16 -43.02 25.83 43.69
N LYS A 17 -41.89 26.53 43.96
CA LYS A 17 -41.13 26.73 45.24
C LYS A 17 -40.03 25.71 45.54
N ARG A 18 -38.88 26.06 46.14
CA ARG A 18 -38.10 27.30 46.38
C ARG A 18 -36.83 26.80 47.10
N THR A 19 -35.65 27.33 46.75
CA THR A 19 -34.45 27.53 47.60
C THR A 19 -33.93 26.41 48.52
N LYS A 20 -32.63 26.07 48.40
CA LYS A 20 -31.67 26.22 49.52
C LYS A 20 -30.21 26.16 49.05
N HIS A 21 -29.45 27.12 49.55
CA HIS A 21 -27.99 27.25 49.48
C HIS A 21 -27.25 26.04 50.06
N LYS A 22 -26.08 25.74 49.49
CA LYS A 22 -24.86 25.55 50.27
C LYS A 22 -23.66 26.07 49.48
N THR A 23 -23.14 27.17 50.01
CA THR A 23 -21.80 27.72 49.85
C THR A 23 -20.75 26.71 50.29
N GLU A 24 -19.69 26.55 49.49
CA GLU A 24 -18.34 26.41 49.99
C GLU A 24 -17.41 27.19 49.04
N ASN A 25 -16.41 27.80 49.66
CA ASN A 25 -15.77 29.05 49.28
C ASN A 25 -14.25 28.83 49.38
N ILE A 26 -13.47 29.66 48.67
CA ILE A 26 -12.02 30.00 48.86
C ILE A 26 -11.01 29.05 48.17
N GLU A 27 -10.01 29.45 47.34
CA GLU A 27 -9.59 30.70 46.66
C GLU A 27 -8.37 30.36 45.71
N PRO A 28 -7.57 31.28 45.12
CA PRO A 28 -7.55 31.58 43.70
C PRO A 28 -6.23 31.24 42.96
N LEU A 29 -6.28 31.13 41.62
CA LEU A 29 -5.11 31.34 40.76
C LEU A 29 -5.33 32.62 39.95
N ARG A 30 -4.40 33.57 40.14
CA ARG A 30 -4.45 34.95 39.67
C ARG A 30 -4.45 35.08 38.15
N LEU A 31 -5.24 36.06 37.70
CA LEU A 31 -5.16 36.76 36.43
C LEU A 31 -3.79 37.42 36.21
N VAL A 32 -3.30 37.37 34.96
CA VAL A 32 -2.85 38.60 34.29
C VAL A 32 -3.69 38.74 33.02
N THR A 33 -4.54 39.77 33.03
CA THR A 33 -5.30 40.32 31.92
C THR A 33 -4.45 41.21 31.03
N SER A 34 -4.71 41.20 29.73
CA SER A 34 -5.28 42.35 29.00
C SER A 34 -5.69 41.89 27.58
N GLN A 35 -6.99 41.96 27.24
CA GLN A 35 -7.65 42.97 26.38
C GLN A 35 -7.25 42.83 24.88
N GLN A 36 -8.11 42.76 23.87
CA GLN A 36 -9.52 43.10 23.65
C GLN A 36 -9.98 42.44 22.32
N THR A 37 -11.26 42.07 22.20
CA THR A 37 -11.96 41.84 20.91
C THR A 37 -12.70 43.12 20.47
N PRO A 38 -13.10 43.27 19.19
CA PRO A 38 -14.48 42.91 18.81
C PRO A 38 -14.61 42.22 17.43
N VAL A 39 -15.29 41.08 17.34
CA VAL A 39 -16.67 40.87 16.80
C VAL A 39 -16.90 41.32 15.36
N THR A 40 -17.04 40.35 14.44
CA THR A 40 -18.21 40.20 13.54
C THR A 40 -18.37 38.72 13.13
N SER A 41 -19.62 38.26 13.08
CA SER A 41 -20.12 36.96 12.59
C SER A 41 -21.14 37.23 11.47
N PRO A 42 -21.75 36.25 10.75
CA PRO A 42 -21.57 34.79 10.77
C PRO A 42 -21.48 34.14 9.36
N GLY A 43 -21.12 32.84 9.32
CA GLY A 43 -21.67 31.92 8.31
C GLY A 43 -20.64 31.24 7.39
N ARG A 44 -20.25 30.02 7.75
CA ARG A 44 -20.46 28.79 6.96
C ARG A 44 -19.75 27.62 7.64
N SER A 45 -20.48 26.52 7.75
CA SER A 45 -20.04 25.19 8.17
C SER A 45 -18.71 24.80 7.51
N ALA A 46 -17.66 24.64 8.31
CA ALA A 46 -16.39 24.02 7.93
C ALA A 46 -16.00 22.99 9.00
N THR A 47 -16.79 21.93 9.14
CA THR A 47 -16.35 20.72 9.82
C THR A 47 -15.62 19.81 8.84
N SER A 48 -14.41 19.39 9.23
CA SER A 48 -13.46 18.54 8.50
C SER A 48 -12.38 19.28 7.71
N ARG A 49 -11.48 20.01 8.39
CA ARG A 49 -10.17 20.36 7.84
C ARG A 49 -9.06 20.25 8.89
N LEU A 50 -8.13 19.35 8.60
CA LEU A 50 -6.74 19.32 9.05
C LEU A 50 -6.48 19.21 10.56
N THR A 51 -6.50 17.98 11.06
CA THR A 51 -5.73 17.57 12.26
C THR A 51 -4.56 16.70 11.83
N ALA A 52 -3.64 17.26 11.04
CA ALA A 52 -2.34 16.66 10.74
C ALA A 52 -1.16 17.58 11.13
N LEU A 53 -1.44 18.79 11.63
CA LEU A 53 -0.48 19.89 11.64
C LEU A 53 0.25 20.14 12.97
N ALA A 54 0.23 19.23 13.95
CA ALA A 54 0.84 19.52 15.26
C ALA A 54 1.47 18.35 16.04
N LEU A 55 1.65 17.14 15.47
CA LEU A 55 2.04 15.97 16.28
C LEU A 55 3.52 15.58 16.28
N LEU A 56 4.40 16.16 15.45
CA LEU A 56 5.84 15.85 15.48
C LEU A 56 6.67 16.86 16.27
N GLY A 57 6.16 17.21 17.45
CA GLY A 57 6.75 18.21 18.34
C GLY A 57 6.66 17.81 19.80
N LYS A 58 7.17 16.61 20.17
CA LYS A 58 7.58 16.21 21.53
C LYS A 58 8.10 14.76 21.54
N SER A 59 9.35 14.57 21.12
CA SER A 59 10.19 13.44 21.56
C SER A 59 11.64 13.89 21.45
N THR A 60 12.46 13.54 22.42
CA THR A 60 13.84 14.01 22.57
C THR A 60 14.87 13.14 21.85
N HIS A 61 14.47 12.05 21.19
CA HIS A 61 15.37 11.19 20.43
C HIS A 61 14.59 10.56 19.26
N GLY A 62 14.75 11.08 18.04
CA GLY A 62 14.10 10.56 16.82
C GLY A 62 13.68 11.66 15.84
N VAL A 63 13.90 11.40 14.55
CA VAL A 63 13.77 12.30 13.39
C VAL A 63 12.48 13.09 13.41
N ARG A 64 12.57 14.40 13.66
CA ARG A 64 11.40 15.28 13.64
C ARG A 64 11.04 15.56 12.18
N CYS A 65 9.79 15.38 11.73
CA CYS A 65 9.39 15.77 10.35
C CYS A 65 8.40 16.95 10.30
N SER A 66 8.51 17.80 9.27
CA SER A 66 7.49 18.75 8.82
C SER A 66 6.56 18.05 7.82
N VAL A 67 5.28 17.98 8.14
CA VAL A 67 4.28 17.36 7.27
C VAL A 67 3.84 18.38 6.22
N PHE A 68 3.94 18.05 4.93
CA PHE A 68 3.40 18.90 3.89
C PHE A 68 1.89 18.69 3.77
N SER A 69 1.12 19.78 3.68
CA SER A 69 -0.34 19.79 3.51
C SER A 69 -0.80 19.28 2.12
N GLY A 70 0.06 18.56 1.39
CA GLY A 70 -0.20 18.03 0.06
C GLY A 70 -0.80 16.63 0.11
N GLY A 71 -2.10 16.56 0.42
CA GLY A 71 -2.95 15.39 0.21
C GLY A 71 -2.72 14.21 1.16
N PHE A 72 -3.80 13.82 1.86
CA PHE A 72 -3.86 12.65 2.73
C PHE A 72 -4.40 11.48 1.89
N TYR A 73 -3.58 10.48 1.57
CA TYR A 73 -3.98 9.39 0.69
C TYR A 73 -3.71 8.05 1.37
N LEU A 74 -4.77 7.29 1.66
CA LEU A 74 -4.69 5.96 2.32
C LEU A 74 -3.87 5.96 3.62
N GLY A 75 -3.86 7.08 4.34
CA GLY A 75 -3.08 7.24 5.56
C GLY A 75 -1.59 7.52 5.33
N VAL A 76 -1.09 7.57 4.09
CA VAL A 76 0.30 7.94 3.79
C VAL A 76 0.41 9.44 3.54
N VAL A 77 1.44 10.08 4.10
CA VAL A 77 1.70 11.51 3.96
C VAL A 77 3.18 11.77 3.67
N LEU A 78 3.46 12.70 2.75
CA LEU A 78 4.80 13.18 2.46
C LEU A 78 5.28 14.15 3.55
N ALA A 79 6.48 13.94 4.07
CA ALA A 79 7.07 14.78 5.10
C ALA A 79 8.56 15.04 4.84
N GLU A 80 9.06 16.19 5.28
CA GLU A 80 10.49 16.51 5.27
C GLU A 80 11.08 16.34 6.66
N SER A 81 12.30 15.81 6.75
CA SER A 81 13.05 15.78 8.00
C SER A 81 13.44 17.21 8.43
N LYS A 82 13.12 17.56 9.67
CA LYS A 82 13.55 18.79 10.35
C LYS A 82 15.01 18.71 10.78
N ASP A 83 15.53 17.51 11.03
CA ASP A 83 16.93 17.33 11.44
C ASP A 83 17.87 17.41 10.23
N THR A 84 17.38 17.03 9.06
CA THR A 84 18.08 17.10 7.77
C THR A 84 17.16 17.72 6.71
N PRO A 85 17.07 19.07 6.65
CA PRO A 85 16.26 19.77 5.66
C PRO A 85 16.58 19.32 4.23
N GLY A 86 15.56 19.18 3.40
CA GLY A 86 15.63 18.63 2.04
C GLY A 86 15.51 17.12 1.95
N VAL A 87 15.60 16.37 3.06
CA VAL A 87 15.39 14.92 3.05
C VAL A 87 13.91 14.61 3.24
N MET A 88 13.33 13.96 2.24
CA MET A 88 11.91 13.63 2.19
C MET A 88 11.63 12.18 2.62
N HIS A 89 10.50 11.96 3.27
CA HIS A 89 10.06 10.70 3.85
C HIS A 89 8.57 10.45 3.57
N ALA A 90 8.18 9.18 3.56
CA ALA A 90 6.78 8.77 3.53
C ALA A 90 6.33 8.38 4.96
N ILE A 91 5.21 8.90 5.43
CA ILE A 91 4.65 8.58 6.76
C ILE A 91 3.33 7.83 6.59
N LYS A 92 3.31 6.53 6.88
CA LYS A 92 2.08 5.72 6.88
C LYS A 92 1.40 5.77 8.24
N CYS A 93 0.13 6.17 8.27
CA CYS A 93 -0.70 6.31 9.47
C CYS A 93 -1.68 5.14 9.57
N ILE A 94 -1.64 4.42 10.68
CA ILE A 94 -2.52 3.27 10.98
C ILE A 94 -3.40 3.62 12.17
N ASP A 95 -4.72 3.41 12.07
CA ASP A 95 -5.66 3.63 13.19
C ASP A 95 -5.61 2.44 14.15
N LYS A 96 -5.38 2.72 15.44
CA LYS A 96 -5.36 1.71 16.50
C LYS A 96 -6.68 0.97 16.67
N LYS A 97 -7.81 1.56 16.26
CA LYS A 97 -9.10 0.86 16.27
C LYS A 97 -9.10 -0.36 15.35
N ALA A 98 -8.34 -0.32 14.25
CA ALA A 98 -8.16 -1.46 13.36
C ALA A 98 -7.28 -2.56 13.98
N LEU A 99 -6.65 -2.28 15.13
CA LEU A 99 -5.64 -3.12 15.78
C LEU A 99 -6.13 -3.69 17.12
N LYS A 100 -7.39 -3.44 17.48
CA LYS A 100 -7.95 -3.78 18.80
C LYS A 100 -7.90 -5.29 19.06
N GLY A 101 -7.14 -5.70 20.07
CA GLY A 101 -6.93 -7.11 20.44
C GLY A 101 -5.70 -7.76 19.78
N LYS A 102 -4.87 -6.99 19.06
CA LYS A 102 -3.67 -7.45 18.35
C LYS A 102 -2.48 -6.50 18.53
N GLU A 103 -2.54 -5.61 19.51
CA GLU A 103 -1.53 -4.59 19.75
C GLU A 103 -0.13 -5.19 19.94
N ASP A 104 -0.01 -6.28 20.69
CA ASP A 104 1.27 -6.98 20.93
C ASP A 104 1.87 -7.59 19.66
N SER A 105 1.02 -8.09 18.76
CA SER A 105 1.45 -8.65 17.47
C SER A 105 1.95 -7.57 16.54
N LEU A 106 1.33 -6.38 16.56
CA LEU A 106 1.76 -5.23 15.76
C LEU A 106 3.12 -4.72 16.21
N GLU A 107 3.32 -4.59 17.53
CA GLU A 107 4.62 -4.17 18.06
C GLU A 107 5.73 -5.14 17.64
N ASN A 108 5.46 -6.44 17.68
CA ASN A 108 6.43 -7.44 17.26
C ASN A 108 6.72 -7.33 15.75
N GLU A 109 5.70 -7.15 14.91
CA GLU A 109 5.86 -6.96 13.48
C GLU A 109 6.68 -5.70 13.18
N ILE A 110 6.35 -4.57 13.81
CA ILE A 110 7.12 -3.32 13.71
C ILE A 110 8.59 -3.53 14.12
N LYS A 111 8.85 -4.25 15.23
CA LYS A 111 10.21 -4.57 15.68
C LYS A 111 10.98 -5.39 14.64
N VAL A 112 10.32 -6.32 13.95
CA VAL A 112 10.93 -7.10 12.87
C VAL A 112 11.16 -6.22 11.63
N LEU A 113 10.17 -5.43 11.22
CA LEU A 113 10.26 -4.53 10.06
C LEU A 113 11.37 -3.49 10.21
N ARG A 114 11.59 -2.95 11.41
CA ARG A 114 12.73 -2.04 11.68
C ARG A 114 14.10 -2.69 11.47
N ARG A 115 14.19 -4.01 11.53
CA ARG A 115 15.44 -4.77 11.35
C ARG A 115 15.68 -5.20 9.91
N LEU A 116 14.64 -5.22 9.08
CA LEU A 116 14.78 -5.51 7.65
C LEU A 116 15.62 -4.40 7.01
N LYS A 117 16.75 -4.80 6.43
CA LYS A 117 17.67 -3.94 5.69
C LYS A 117 18.07 -4.65 4.41
N HIS A 118 17.47 -4.27 3.31
CA HIS A 118 17.74 -4.85 2.00
C HIS A 118 17.59 -3.77 0.91
N PRO A 119 18.44 -3.75 -0.13
CA PRO A 119 18.40 -2.73 -1.17
C PRO A 119 17.05 -2.62 -1.90
N ASN A 120 16.27 -3.70 -1.97
CA ASN A 120 14.98 -3.78 -2.66
C ASN A 120 13.76 -3.83 -1.69
N ILE A 121 13.92 -3.39 -0.44
CA ILE A 121 12.85 -3.34 0.58
C ILE A 121 12.78 -1.92 1.10
N VAL A 122 11.60 -1.30 1.09
CA VAL A 122 11.41 0.05 1.64
C VAL A 122 11.75 0.06 3.13
N GLN A 123 12.72 0.87 3.53
CA GLN A 123 13.17 0.90 4.92
C GLN A 123 12.13 1.58 5.83
N LEU A 124 11.76 0.89 6.92
CA LEU A 124 11.14 1.53 8.08
C LEU A 124 12.23 2.24 8.89
N LEU A 125 12.20 3.57 8.90
CA LEU A 125 13.17 4.41 9.59
C LEU A 125 12.79 4.57 11.06
N GLU A 126 11.56 5.00 11.31
CA GLU A 126 11.07 5.30 12.65
C GLU A 126 9.58 5.00 12.81
N THR A 127 9.15 4.94 14.07
CA THR A 127 7.77 4.66 14.46
C THR A 127 7.34 5.63 15.54
N TYR A 128 6.20 6.28 15.37
CA TYR A 128 5.57 7.13 16.37
C TYR A 128 4.20 6.59 16.73
N GLU A 129 3.75 6.87 17.95
CA GLU A 129 2.48 6.38 18.43
C GLU A 129 1.80 7.46 19.27
N ASP A 130 0.51 7.70 19.01
CA ASP A 130 -0.34 8.50 19.86
C ASP A 130 -1.51 7.67 20.41
N LYS A 131 -2.49 8.30 21.08
CA LYS A 131 -3.62 7.58 21.68
C LYS A 131 -4.45 6.77 20.69
N ASN A 132 -4.52 7.18 19.43
CA ASN A 132 -5.42 6.63 18.42
C ASN A 132 -4.70 6.07 17.19
N LYS A 133 -3.43 6.41 16.96
CA LYS A 133 -2.72 6.09 15.72
C LYS A 133 -1.29 5.65 15.94
N VAL A 134 -0.81 4.82 15.02
CA VAL A 134 0.60 4.49 14.82
C VAL A 134 1.06 5.12 13.51
N TYR A 135 2.24 5.72 13.50
CA TYR A 135 2.85 6.39 12.36
C TYR A 135 4.17 5.70 12.04
N LEU A 136 4.33 5.28 10.79
CA LEU A 136 5.52 4.60 10.29
C LEU A 136 6.24 5.56 9.35
N VAL A 137 7.40 6.05 9.77
CA VAL A 137 8.26 6.89 8.94
C VAL A 137 9.14 5.99 8.10
N MET A 138 8.96 6.06 6.79
CA MET A 138 9.56 5.18 5.81
C MET A 138 10.42 5.98 4.83
N GLU A 139 11.37 5.28 4.22
CA GLU A 139 12.08 5.75 3.03
C GLU A 139 11.07 6.14 1.94
N LEU A 140 11.33 7.28 1.28
CA LEU A 140 10.48 7.77 0.19
C LEU A 140 10.90 7.12 -1.13
N VAL A 141 9.92 6.60 -1.86
CA VAL A 141 10.07 5.99 -3.18
C VAL A 141 9.28 6.81 -4.20
N THR A 142 9.91 7.21 -5.31
CA THR A 142 9.35 8.20 -6.26
C THR A 142 9.33 7.76 -7.72
N GLY A 143 9.82 6.57 -8.04
CA GLY A 143 9.93 6.07 -9.42
C GLY A 143 8.63 5.53 -10.02
N GLY A 144 7.55 5.49 -9.24
CA GLY A 144 6.24 5.03 -9.71
C GLY A 144 6.08 3.51 -9.70
N GLU A 145 4.93 3.06 -10.21
CA GLU A 145 4.52 1.64 -10.19
C GLU A 145 5.20 0.83 -11.29
N LEU A 146 5.38 -0.47 -11.00
CA LEU A 146 6.00 -1.46 -11.87
C LEU A 146 5.47 -1.43 -13.33
N PHE A 147 4.17 -1.53 -13.51
CA PHE A 147 3.58 -1.68 -14.85
C PHE A 147 3.51 -0.38 -15.64
N ASP A 148 3.29 0.77 -14.98
CA ASP A 148 3.33 2.07 -15.65
C ASP A 148 4.71 2.30 -16.29
N ARG A 149 5.79 1.91 -15.59
CA ARG A 149 7.15 2.02 -16.09
C ARG A 149 7.43 1.13 -17.30
N ILE A 150 6.90 -0.09 -17.33
CA ILE A 150 7.03 -0.97 -18.51
C ILE A 150 6.27 -0.39 -19.70
N VAL A 151 5.10 0.20 -19.47
CA VAL A 151 4.28 0.85 -20.49
C VAL A 151 4.97 2.08 -21.12
N GLU A 152 5.78 2.80 -20.34
CA GLU A 152 6.51 3.99 -20.76
C GLU A 152 7.86 3.68 -21.45
N LYS A 153 8.39 2.46 -21.33
CA LYS A 153 9.64 2.06 -21.98
C LYS A 153 9.51 2.04 -23.51
N GLY A 154 10.64 2.18 -24.20
CA GLY A 154 10.72 1.99 -25.66
C GLY A 154 11.00 0.54 -26.07
N SER A 155 11.62 -0.23 -25.17
CA SER A 155 12.02 -1.62 -25.36
C SER A 155 11.90 -2.39 -24.04
N TYR A 156 11.52 -3.66 -24.12
CA TYR A 156 11.33 -4.54 -22.98
C TYR A 156 11.46 -5.99 -23.44
N THR A 157 12.23 -6.78 -22.70
CA THR A 157 12.66 -8.14 -23.04
C THR A 157 12.34 -9.11 -21.91
N GLU A 158 12.48 -10.42 -22.13
CA GLU A 158 12.43 -11.39 -21.02
C GLU A 158 13.59 -11.16 -20.05
N LYS A 159 14.75 -10.70 -20.53
CA LYS A 159 15.89 -10.38 -19.67
C LYS A 159 15.54 -9.28 -18.68
N ASP A 160 14.88 -8.21 -19.13
CA ASP A 160 14.37 -7.15 -18.24
C ASP A 160 13.40 -7.71 -17.19
N ALA A 161 12.50 -8.61 -17.58
CA ALA A 161 11.56 -9.26 -16.66
C ALA A 161 12.28 -10.17 -15.65
N SER A 162 13.25 -10.96 -16.11
CA SER A 162 14.06 -11.85 -15.30
C SER A 162 14.88 -11.08 -14.25
N ASP A 163 15.55 -10.00 -14.65
CA ASP A 163 16.31 -9.15 -13.73
C ASP A 163 15.44 -8.47 -12.68
N LEU A 164 14.21 -8.13 -13.03
CA LEU A 164 13.23 -7.59 -12.11
C LEU A 164 12.74 -8.64 -11.11
N ILE A 165 12.36 -9.82 -11.60
CA ILE A 165 11.94 -10.94 -10.76
C ILE A 165 13.07 -11.41 -9.84
N ARG A 166 14.33 -11.38 -10.30
CA ARG A 166 15.50 -11.67 -9.48
C ARG A 166 15.59 -10.74 -8.27
N GLN A 167 15.46 -9.42 -8.46
CA GLN A 167 15.47 -8.45 -7.36
C GLN A 167 14.32 -8.68 -6.36
N ILE A 168 13.13 -9.03 -6.84
CA ILE A 168 11.99 -9.38 -5.98
C ILE A 168 12.29 -10.65 -5.19
N LEU A 169 12.79 -11.70 -5.84
CA LEU A 169 13.14 -12.96 -5.20
C LEU A 169 14.24 -12.79 -4.14
N GLU A 170 15.28 -11.99 -4.42
CA GLU A 170 16.35 -11.69 -3.46
C GLU A 170 15.79 -11.00 -2.20
N ALA A 171 14.92 -10.00 -2.39
CA ALA A 171 14.26 -9.31 -1.28
C ALA A 171 13.35 -10.24 -0.47
N VAL A 172 12.56 -11.08 -1.14
CA VAL A 172 11.63 -12.00 -0.47
C VAL A 172 12.36 -13.15 0.22
N ASP A 173 13.43 -13.70 -0.38
CA ASP A 173 14.30 -14.68 0.29
C ASP A 173 14.92 -14.09 1.57
N TYR A 174 15.38 -12.83 1.50
CA TYR A 174 15.85 -12.11 2.68
C TYR A 174 14.74 -11.99 3.74
N MET A 175 13.54 -11.53 3.39
CA MET A 175 12.41 -11.45 4.33
C MET A 175 12.11 -12.81 4.97
N HIS A 176 12.06 -13.87 4.15
CA HIS A 176 11.81 -15.23 4.60
C HIS A 176 12.90 -15.71 5.56
N SER A 177 14.17 -15.37 5.32
CA SER A 177 15.29 -15.68 6.22
C SER A 177 15.15 -14.99 7.59
N GLN A 178 14.50 -13.83 7.64
CA GLN A 178 14.19 -13.07 8.86
C GLN A 178 12.87 -13.50 9.50
N GLY A 179 12.20 -14.54 8.98
CA GLY A 179 10.94 -15.04 9.50
C GLY A 179 9.71 -14.20 9.12
N VAL A 180 9.85 -13.28 8.16
CA VAL A 180 8.75 -12.44 7.66
C VAL A 180 8.15 -13.07 6.40
N VAL A 181 6.83 -13.05 6.29
CA VAL A 181 6.08 -13.40 5.08
C VAL A 181 5.31 -12.17 4.66
N HIS A 182 5.38 -11.77 3.39
CA HIS A 182 4.77 -10.54 2.91
C HIS A 182 3.23 -10.64 2.85
N ARG A 183 2.70 -11.75 2.34
CA ARG A 183 1.26 -12.12 2.24
C ARG A 183 0.38 -11.25 1.33
N ASP A 184 0.87 -10.11 0.88
CA ASP A 184 0.16 -9.23 -0.06
C ASP A 184 1.06 -8.76 -1.21
N LEU A 185 1.89 -9.65 -1.77
CA LEU A 185 2.68 -9.28 -2.95
C LEU A 185 1.76 -9.09 -4.15
N LYS A 186 1.83 -7.91 -4.74
CA LYS A 186 1.06 -7.48 -5.91
C LYS A 186 1.78 -6.30 -6.58
N PRO A 187 1.51 -6.01 -7.85
CA PRO A 187 2.19 -4.94 -8.60
C PRO A 187 2.12 -3.56 -7.93
N GLU A 188 1.02 -3.26 -7.24
CA GLU A 188 0.81 -2.00 -6.51
C GLU A 188 1.80 -1.81 -5.34
N ASN A 189 2.34 -2.92 -4.82
CA ASN A 189 3.33 -2.92 -3.74
C ASN A 189 4.77 -2.94 -4.27
N LEU A 190 4.97 -2.94 -5.59
CA LEU A 190 6.27 -2.95 -6.25
C LEU A 190 6.51 -1.60 -6.95
N LEU A 191 7.39 -0.80 -6.35
CA LEU A 191 7.64 0.58 -6.77
C LEU A 191 9.10 0.78 -7.16
N TYR A 192 9.37 1.57 -8.19
CA TYR A 192 10.74 1.94 -8.54
C TYR A 192 11.27 3.01 -7.58
N TYR A 193 12.53 2.89 -7.14
CA TYR A 193 13.14 3.81 -6.19
C TYR A 193 13.05 5.29 -6.61
N CYS A 194 13.38 5.57 -7.87
CA CYS A 194 13.42 6.90 -8.49
C CYS A 194 13.02 6.84 -9.97
N PRO A 195 12.75 7.98 -10.64
CA PRO A 195 12.30 8.01 -12.03
C PRO A 195 13.39 7.66 -13.08
N GLU A 196 14.64 7.49 -12.67
CA GLU A 196 15.77 7.19 -13.56
C GLU A 196 15.59 5.82 -14.23
N GLU A 197 16.16 5.62 -15.42
CA GLU A 197 15.97 4.40 -16.22
C GLU A 197 16.48 3.14 -15.49
N GLU A 198 17.66 3.25 -14.87
CA GLU A 198 18.35 2.18 -14.12
C GLU A 198 17.85 2.02 -12.67
N SER A 199 16.66 2.53 -12.35
CA SER A 199 16.14 2.49 -10.99
C SER A 199 15.85 1.05 -10.55
N LYS A 200 16.24 0.73 -9.32
CA LYS A 200 15.94 -0.56 -8.67
C LYS A 200 14.47 -0.66 -8.25
N ILE A 201 13.94 -1.87 -8.23
CA ILE A 201 12.60 -2.15 -7.70
C ILE A 201 12.62 -2.22 -6.17
N MET A 202 11.59 -1.71 -5.53
CA MET A 202 11.42 -1.68 -4.08
C MET A 202 10.10 -2.37 -3.71
N ILE A 203 10.17 -3.34 -2.81
CA ILE A 203 8.98 -3.91 -2.16
C ILE A 203 8.54 -2.96 -1.06
N SER A 204 7.28 -2.57 -1.11
CA SER A 204 6.62 -1.69 -0.17
C SER A 204 5.41 -2.38 0.48
N ASP A 205 4.84 -1.74 1.50
CA ASP A 205 3.61 -2.17 2.18
C ASP A 205 3.64 -3.60 2.75
N PHE A 206 4.56 -3.81 3.69
CA PHE A 206 4.62 -5.03 4.49
C PHE A 206 3.38 -5.12 5.39
N GLY A 207 2.53 -6.14 5.15
CA GLY A 207 1.77 -6.97 6.10
C GLY A 207 0.90 -6.36 7.22
N LEU A 208 1.27 -5.21 7.78
CA LEU A 208 0.69 -4.59 8.96
C LEU A 208 -0.81 -4.28 8.82
N SER A 209 -1.31 -4.20 7.58
CA SER A 209 -2.72 -3.95 7.27
C SER A 209 -3.58 -5.22 7.29
N LYS A 210 -2.97 -6.41 7.21
CA LYS A 210 -3.66 -7.71 7.16
C LYS A 210 -3.39 -8.55 8.40
N MET A 211 -3.30 -7.92 9.57
CA MET A 211 -3.45 -8.60 10.85
C MET A 211 -4.89 -9.09 11.00
N GLU A 212 -5.21 -10.10 10.18
CA GLU A 212 -6.43 -10.90 10.08
C GLU A 212 -7.69 -10.15 9.61
N ASP A 213 -8.12 -10.46 8.39
CA ASP A 213 -9.52 -10.87 8.23
C ASP A 213 -9.52 -12.36 7.92
N SER A 214 -9.89 -13.15 8.93
CA SER A 214 -10.24 -14.57 8.84
C SER A 214 -11.59 -14.72 8.14
N GLY A 215 -11.70 -14.13 6.95
CA GLY A 215 -12.93 -14.06 6.18
C GLY A 215 -12.64 -13.75 4.73
N ILE A 216 -13.18 -14.59 3.84
CA ILE A 216 -13.18 -14.45 2.38
C ILE A 216 -13.67 -13.03 1.96
N MET A 217 -14.49 -12.39 2.80
CA MET A 217 -15.18 -11.13 2.48
C MET A 217 -14.30 -9.87 2.43
N ALA A 218 -13.15 -9.81 3.11
CA ALA A 218 -12.26 -8.64 2.99
C ALA A 218 -11.26 -8.78 1.84
N THR A 219 -10.90 -10.03 1.49
CA THR A 219 -10.08 -10.34 0.31
C THR A 219 -10.86 -10.09 -0.98
N ALA A 220 -12.20 -10.22 -0.94
CA ALA A 220 -13.10 -9.90 -2.06
C ALA A 220 -13.16 -8.40 -2.44
N CYS A 221 -12.51 -7.51 -1.68
CA CYS A 221 -12.35 -6.10 -2.03
C CYS A 221 -11.02 -5.79 -2.74
N GLY A 222 -10.08 -6.75 -2.80
CA GLY A 222 -8.83 -6.65 -3.57
C GLY A 222 -8.89 -7.48 -4.85
N THR A 223 -7.88 -7.34 -5.72
CA THR A 223 -7.72 -8.17 -6.93
C THR A 223 -7.29 -9.59 -6.51
N PRO A 224 -8.17 -10.61 -6.48
CA PRO A 224 -7.86 -11.91 -5.88
C PRO A 224 -6.84 -12.73 -6.68
N GLY A 225 -6.50 -12.31 -7.90
CA GLY A 225 -5.65 -13.05 -8.83
C GLY A 225 -4.22 -13.33 -8.35
N TYR A 226 -3.74 -12.66 -7.30
CA TYR A 226 -2.39 -12.87 -6.74
C TYR A 226 -2.38 -13.78 -5.50
N VAL A 227 -3.55 -14.18 -5.00
CA VAL A 227 -3.70 -14.95 -3.76
C VAL A 227 -3.46 -16.43 -4.03
N ALA A 228 -2.63 -17.06 -3.19
CA ALA A 228 -2.32 -18.49 -3.30
C ALA A 228 -3.52 -19.39 -2.96
N PRO A 229 -3.63 -20.60 -3.55
CA PRO A 229 -4.77 -21.49 -3.38
C PRO A 229 -4.98 -21.92 -1.92
N GLU A 230 -3.92 -22.13 -1.16
CA GLU A 230 -4.00 -22.49 0.26
C GLU A 230 -4.59 -21.35 1.13
N VAL A 231 -4.41 -20.09 0.73
CA VAL A 231 -5.00 -18.93 1.42
C VAL A 231 -6.51 -18.87 1.12
N LEU A 232 -6.90 -19.07 -0.13
CA LEU A 232 -8.32 -19.14 -0.53
C LEU A 232 -9.04 -20.32 0.13
N ALA A 233 -8.36 -21.47 0.23
CA ALA A 233 -8.87 -22.68 0.87
C ALA A 233 -8.85 -22.62 2.41
N GLN A 234 -8.44 -21.49 3.01
CA GLN A 234 -8.34 -21.30 4.46
C GLN A 234 -7.47 -22.35 5.16
N LYS A 235 -6.45 -22.86 4.46
CA LYS A 235 -5.47 -23.78 5.03
C LYS A 235 -4.36 -23.00 5.73
N PRO A 236 -3.66 -23.59 6.70
CA PRO A 236 -2.43 -23.01 7.22
C PRO A 236 -1.46 -22.71 6.07
N TYR A 237 -0.92 -21.51 6.06
CA TYR A 237 -0.05 -21.02 5.00
C TYR A 237 1.21 -20.38 5.58
N GLY A 238 2.24 -20.27 4.74
CA GLY A 238 3.54 -19.73 5.13
C GLY A 238 4.22 -19.03 3.97
N LYS A 239 5.56 -19.08 3.95
CA LYS A 239 6.43 -18.42 2.96
C LYS A 239 6.07 -18.70 1.50
N ALA A 240 5.54 -19.89 1.21
CA ALA A 240 5.19 -20.32 -0.14
C ALA A 240 4.11 -19.45 -0.83
N VAL A 241 3.29 -18.71 -0.06
CA VAL A 241 2.26 -17.83 -0.64
C VAL A 241 2.88 -16.67 -1.42
N ASP A 242 4.01 -16.14 -0.93
CA ASP A 242 4.72 -15.05 -1.61
C ASP A 242 5.28 -15.54 -2.95
N VAL A 243 5.76 -16.80 -3.00
CA VAL A 243 6.30 -17.39 -4.22
C VAL A 243 5.23 -17.58 -5.29
N TRP A 244 4.01 -17.96 -4.90
CA TRP A 244 2.87 -17.99 -5.80
C TRP A 244 2.60 -16.61 -6.40
N SER A 245 2.52 -15.57 -5.56
CA SER A 245 2.29 -14.20 -6.01
C SER A 245 3.39 -13.71 -6.96
N ILE A 246 4.66 -14.05 -6.71
CA ILE A 246 5.78 -13.77 -7.62
C ILE A 246 5.58 -14.48 -8.97
N GLY A 247 5.09 -15.72 -8.97
CA GLY A 247 4.76 -16.45 -10.20
C GLY A 247 3.68 -15.74 -11.03
N VAL A 248 2.61 -15.27 -10.38
CA VAL A 248 1.56 -14.47 -11.01
C VAL A 248 2.11 -13.16 -11.59
N ILE A 249 2.98 -12.47 -10.84
CA ILE A 249 3.64 -11.23 -11.31
C ILE A 249 4.54 -11.52 -12.52
N ALA A 250 5.35 -12.59 -12.49
CA ALA A 250 6.20 -13.00 -13.59
C ALA A 250 5.39 -13.31 -14.86
N TYR A 251 4.24 -14.00 -14.71
CA TYR A 251 3.31 -14.24 -15.82
C TYR A 251 2.85 -12.93 -16.47
N ILE A 252 2.40 -11.97 -15.67
CA ILE A 252 1.91 -10.68 -16.19
C ILE A 252 3.03 -9.87 -16.82
N LEU A 253 4.26 -9.90 -16.27
CA LEU A 253 5.39 -9.18 -16.85
C LEU A 253 5.72 -9.67 -18.28
N LEU A 254 5.47 -10.95 -18.58
CA LEU A 254 5.82 -11.54 -19.86
C LEU A 254 4.73 -11.43 -20.93
N CYS A 255 3.47 -11.25 -20.56
CA CYS A 255 2.35 -11.23 -21.53
C CYS A 255 1.36 -10.06 -21.35
N GLY A 256 1.40 -9.37 -20.21
CA GLY A 256 0.59 -8.19 -19.90
C GLY A 256 -0.85 -8.46 -19.45
N TYR A 257 -1.20 -9.70 -19.14
CA TYR A 257 -2.51 -10.08 -18.57
C TYR A 257 -2.35 -11.12 -17.44
N PRO A 258 -3.30 -11.20 -16.49
CA PRO A 258 -3.21 -12.15 -15.39
C PRO A 258 -3.43 -13.60 -15.83
N PRO A 259 -2.78 -14.59 -15.19
CA PRO A 259 -2.96 -16.01 -15.49
C PRO A 259 -4.35 -16.54 -15.11
N PHE A 260 -5.01 -15.89 -14.15
CA PHE A 260 -6.34 -16.24 -13.68
C PHE A 260 -7.26 -15.03 -13.86
N TYR A 261 -8.33 -15.21 -14.62
CA TYR A 261 -9.35 -14.19 -14.81
C TYR A 261 -10.67 -14.86 -15.20
N ASP A 262 -11.73 -14.47 -14.51
CA ASP A 262 -13.10 -14.80 -14.88
C ASP A 262 -14.00 -13.66 -14.42
N GLU A 263 -15.13 -13.45 -15.10
CA GLU A 263 -16.12 -12.46 -14.69
C GLU A 263 -16.85 -12.89 -13.41
N SER A 264 -16.90 -14.20 -13.15
CA SER A 264 -17.42 -14.78 -11.92
C SER A 264 -16.31 -15.04 -10.92
N ASP A 265 -16.40 -14.42 -9.75
CA ASP A 265 -15.48 -14.68 -8.63
C ASP A 265 -15.42 -16.18 -8.26
N ALA A 266 -16.54 -16.90 -8.38
CA ALA A 266 -16.60 -18.33 -8.09
C ALA A 266 -15.75 -19.16 -9.06
N ASN A 267 -15.81 -18.84 -10.36
CA ASN A 267 -15.00 -19.51 -11.38
C ASN A 267 -13.53 -19.12 -11.26
N LEU A 268 -13.24 -17.84 -11.00
CA LEU A 268 -11.89 -17.35 -10.75
C LEU A 268 -11.24 -18.09 -9.56
N PHE A 269 -11.96 -18.23 -8.45
CA PHE A 269 -11.49 -19.00 -7.31
C PHE A 269 -11.30 -20.48 -7.67
N ALA A 270 -12.19 -21.07 -8.47
CA ALA A 270 -12.04 -22.45 -8.91
C ALA A 270 -10.77 -22.65 -9.77
N GLN A 271 -10.46 -21.73 -10.70
CA GLN A 271 -9.24 -21.75 -11.50
C GLN A 271 -8.00 -21.68 -10.59
N ILE A 272 -7.97 -20.73 -9.65
CA ILE A 272 -6.85 -20.55 -8.71
C ILE A 272 -6.66 -21.81 -7.85
N LEU A 273 -7.74 -22.34 -7.27
CA LEU A 273 -7.71 -23.52 -6.40
C LEU A 273 -7.18 -24.77 -7.11
N LYS A 274 -7.41 -24.88 -8.41
CA LYS A 274 -6.89 -25.98 -9.23
C LYS A 274 -5.55 -25.67 -9.90
N GLY A 275 -5.11 -24.41 -9.90
CA GLY A 275 -3.95 -23.96 -10.66
C GLY A 275 -4.12 -24.12 -12.17
N GLU A 276 -5.34 -23.97 -12.67
CA GLU A 276 -5.67 -24.04 -14.10
C GLU A 276 -5.33 -22.69 -14.76
N PHE A 277 -4.18 -22.60 -15.41
CA PHE A 277 -3.77 -21.48 -16.26
C PHE A 277 -3.08 -22.01 -17.52
N GLU A 278 -3.11 -21.22 -18.59
CA GLU A 278 -2.55 -21.59 -19.90
C GLU A 278 -1.52 -20.56 -20.37
N PHE A 279 -0.74 -20.92 -21.39
CA PHE A 279 0.20 -20.01 -22.05
C PHE A 279 -0.32 -19.74 -23.46
N ASP A 280 -1.31 -18.85 -23.57
CA ASP A 280 -2.12 -18.68 -24.78
C ASP A 280 -1.35 -18.10 -25.97
N SER A 281 -1.55 -18.69 -27.14
CA SER A 281 -1.19 -18.10 -28.42
C SER A 281 -2.09 -16.88 -28.74
N PRO A 282 -1.57 -15.83 -29.38
CA PRO A 282 -0.19 -15.69 -29.87
C PRO A 282 0.77 -15.08 -28.84
N TYR A 283 0.31 -14.77 -27.62
CA TYR A 283 1.05 -13.96 -26.65
C TYR A 283 2.29 -14.66 -26.11
N TRP A 284 2.22 -16.00 -25.97
CA TRP A 284 3.29 -16.82 -25.41
C TRP A 284 4.13 -17.56 -26.44
N ASP A 285 3.83 -17.43 -27.74
CA ASP A 285 4.53 -18.15 -28.81
C ASP A 285 6.01 -17.78 -28.86
N GLU A 286 6.33 -16.52 -28.56
CA GLU A 286 7.68 -15.97 -28.61
C GLU A 286 8.37 -15.92 -27.24
N ILE A 287 7.69 -16.40 -26.19
CA ILE A 287 8.24 -16.48 -24.83
C ILE A 287 8.93 -17.83 -24.64
N SER A 288 10.14 -17.80 -24.10
CA SER A 288 11.00 -18.97 -23.93
C SER A 288 10.34 -20.06 -23.08
N ASP A 289 10.63 -21.31 -23.42
CA ASP A 289 10.17 -22.46 -22.62
C ASP A 289 10.76 -22.43 -21.20
N SER A 290 11.95 -21.83 -21.03
CA SER A 290 12.57 -21.63 -19.71
C SER A 290 11.74 -20.68 -18.84
N ALA A 291 11.19 -19.59 -19.41
CA ALA A 291 10.30 -18.69 -18.67
C ALA A 291 9.00 -19.39 -18.27
N LYS A 292 8.41 -20.17 -19.19
CA LYS A 292 7.20 -20.95 -18.92
C LYS A 292 7.45 -22.01 -17.83
N ASP A 293 8.58 -22.69 -17.89
CA ASP A 293 9.01 -23.67 -16.87
C ASP A 293 9.21 -23.02 -15.50
N PHE A 294 9.88 -21.86 -15.46
CA PHE A 294 10.02 -21.06 -14.25
C PHE A 294 8.65 -20.76 -13.62
N ILE A 295 7.70 -20.24 -14.40
CA ILE A 295 6.37 -19.90 -13.92
C ILE A 295 5.62 -21.12 -13.37
N ARG A 296 5.69 -22.27 -14.03
CA ARG A 296 5.04 -23.51 -13.56
C ARG A 296 5.55 -23.96 -12.18
N HIS A 297 6.83 -23.74 -11.89
CA HIS A 297 7.40 -24.07 -10.58
C HIS A 297 6.96 -23.11 -9.46
N LEU A 298 6.58 -21.87 -9.80
CA LEU A 298 6.09 -20.88 -8.83
C LEU A 298 4.56 -20.94 -8.66
N ILE A 299 3.80 -21.06 -9.75
CA ILE A 299 2.35 -21.25 -9.76
C ILE A 299 2.04 -22.75 -9.63
N CYS A 300 2.46 -23.35 -8.52
CA CYS A 300 2.26 -24.76 -8.21
C CYS A 300 1.30 -24.91 -7.03
N VAL A 301 0.17 -25.61 -7.20
CA VAL A 301 -0.83 -25.77 -6.13
C VAL A 301 -0.28 -26.56 -4.95
N ASP A 302 0.51 -27.59 -5.24
CA ASP A 302 1.18 -28.39 -4.22
C ASP A 302 2.32 -27.58 -3.59
N VAL A 303 2.12 -27.17 -2.33
CA VAL A 303 3.03 -26.33 -1.57
C VAL A 303 4.40 -26.99 -1.37
N ASP A 304 4.44 -28.32 -1.25
CA ASP A 304 5.69 -29.06 -1.03
C ASP A 304 6.53 -29.17 -2.31
N ARG A 305 5.88 -29.02 -3.47
CA ARG A 305 6.52 -29.02 -4.79
C ARG A 305 6.80 -27.61 -5.32
N ARG A 306 6.08 -26.60 -4.82
CA ARG A 306 6.29 -25.20 -5.17
C ARG A 306 7.71 -24.80 -4.79
N TYR A 307 8.38 -24.10 -5.70
CA TYR A 307 9.73 -23.62 -5.40
C TYR A 307 9.76 -22.68 -4.19
N THR A 308 10.87 -22.72 -3.47
CA THR A 308 11.28 -21.67 -2.55
C THR A 308 11.94 -20.53 -3.33
N CYS A 309 12.08 -19.34 -2.73
CA CYS A 309 12.80 -18.22 -3.37
C CYS A 309 14.22 -18.62 -3.77
N ARG A 310 14.95 -19.37 -2.92
CA ARG A 310 16.29 -19.87 -3.25
C ARG A 310 16.32 -20.83 -4.45
N GLN A 311 15.33 -21.73 -4.58
CA GLN A 311 15.23 -22.60 -5.76
C GLN A 311 14.90 -21.80 -7.03
N ALA A 312 13.99 -20.83 -6.92
CA ALA A 312 13.64 -19.93 -8.01
C ALA A 312 14.83 -19.06 -8.46
N LEU A 313 15.64 -18.55 -7.53
CA LEU A 313 16.87 -17.81 -7.82
C LEU A 313 17.91 -18.65 -8.56
N ALA A 314 17.95 -19.96 -8.32
CA ALA A 314 18.84 -20.89 -9.01
C ALA A 314 18.31 -21.39 -10.36
N HIS A 315 17.10 -20.98 -10.75
CA HIS A 315 16.48 -21.41 -12.00
C HIS A 315 17.23 -20.82 -13.22
N PRO A 316 17.43 -21.58 -14.32
CA PRO A 316 18.16 -21.10 -15.50
C PRO A 316 17.62 -19.81 -16.14
N TRP A 317 16.33 -19.54 -15.98
CA TRP A 317 15.70 -18.28 -16.43
C TRP A 317 16.16 -17.07 -15.63
N ILE A 318 16.54 -17.25 -14.36
CA ILE A 318 17.00 -16.20 -13.44
C ILE A 318 18.52 -16.13 -13.36
N SER A 319 19.20 -17.25 -13.07
CA SER A 319 20.66 -17.27 -12.85
C SER A 319 21.48 -17.65 -14.08
N GLY A 320 20.82 -18.10 -15.15
CA GLY A 320 21.46 -18.48 -16.41
C GLY A 320 21.27 -17.42 -17.49
N ASN A 321 21.49 -17.83 -18.74
CA ASN A 321 21.30 -16.98 -19.93
C ASN A 321 20.17 -17.50 -20.81
N THR A 322 19.10 -18.02 -20.21
CA THR A 322 17.96 -18.58 -20.97
C THR A 322 16.82 -17.58 -21.17
N ALA A 323 16.85 -16.44 -20.49
CA ALA A 323 15.93 -15.33 -20.75
C ALA A 323 16.29 -14.66 -22.09
N SER A 324 15.30 -14.50 -22.96
CA SER A 324 15.45 -13.93 -24.29
C SER A 324 15.70 -12.43 -24.30
N ASP A 325 16.61 -11.96 -25.16
CA ASP A 325 16.85 -10.54 -25.47
C ASP A 325 15.87 -10.01 -26.54
N LYS A 326 14.92 -10.83 -27.01
CA LYS A 326 13.93 -10.39 -28.00
C LYS A 326 13.03 -9.31 -27.40
N ASN A 327 12.84 -8.23 -28.14
CA ASN A 327 11.92 -7.17 -27.74
C ASN A 327 10.47 -7.66 -27.82
N ILE A 328 9.82 -7.78 -26.66
CA ILE A 328 8.41 -8.16 -26.48
C ILE A 328 7.54 -6.97 -26.07
N HIS A 329 8.11 -5.75 -26.02
CA HIS A 329 7.43 -4.55 -25.53
C HIS A 329 6.10 -4.26 -26.23
N GLY A 330 6.02 -4.45 -27.54
CA GLY A 330 4.82 -4.12 -28.32
C GLY A 330 3.58 -4.86 -27.84
N SER A 331 3.65 -6.19 -27.73
CA SER A 331 2.55 -7.02 -27.26
C SER A 331 2.26 -6.81 -25.77
N VAL A 332 3.31 -6.81 -24.94
CA VAL A 332 3.18 -6.70 -23.47
C VAL A 332 2.59 -5.34 -23.08
N SER A 333 3.11 -4.23 -23.59
CA SER A 333 2.64 -2.89 -23.22
C SER A 333 1.20 -2.65 -23.66
N GLU A 334 0.78 -3.20 -24.80
CA GLU A 334 -0.61 -3.12 -25.27
C GLU A 334 -1.55 -3.86 -24.32
N GLN A 335 -1.19 -5.07 -23.89
CA GLN A 335 -1.99 -5.85 -22.95
C GLN A 335 -1.99 -5.21 -21.56
N LEU A 336 -0.85 -4.71 -21.08
CA LEU A 336 -0.79 -3.98 -19.80
C LEU A 336 -1.72 -2.77 -19.82
N LYS A 337 -1.72 -1.98 -20.91
CA LYS A 337 -2.67 -0.87 -21.08
C LYS A 337 -4.12 -1.37 -21.07
N LYS A 338 -4.46 -2.45 -21.78
CA LYS A 338 -5.85 -2.95 -21.83
C LYS A 338 -6.35 -3.45 -20.47
N ASN A 339 -5.53 -4.24 -19.78
CA ASN A 339 -5.92 -4.95 -18.57
C ASN A 339 -5.77 -4.10 -17.31
N PHE A 340 -4.80 -3.17 -17.29
CA PHE A 340 -4.47 -2.38 -16.09
C PHE A 340 -4.68 -0.87 -16.26
N ALA A 341 -4.92 -0.33 -17.48
CA ALA A 341 -5.31 1.08 -17.62
C ALA A 341 -6.78 1.34 -17.23
N LYS A 342 -7.68 0.34 -17.30
CA LYS A 342 -9.07 0.49 -16.79
C LYS A 342 -9.14 0.71 -15.28
N THR A 343 -8.10 0.36 -14.54
CA THR A 343 -7.95 0.66 -13.12
C THR A 343 -7.93 2.18 -12.87
N LYS A 344 -7.52 3.00 -13.87
CA LYS A 344 -7.57 4.46 -13.79
C LYS A 344 -9.00 5.04 -13.74
N TRP A 345 -10.05 4.32 -14.19
CA TRP A 345 -11.39 4.90 -14.43
C TRP A 345 -12.53 4.24 -13.61
N ARG A 346 -12.42 2.96 -13.18
CA ARG A 346 -13.39 2.36 -12.23
C ARG A 346 -13.32 2.99 -10.83
N VAL A 347 -12.14 3.52 -10.48
CA VAL A 347 -11.89 4.32 -9.28
C VAL A 347 -12.69 5.63 -9.26
N ALA A 348 -13.12 6.14 -10.41
CA ALA A 348 -13.91 7.37 -10.49
C ALA A 348 -15.42 7.17 -10.24
N ALA A 349 -15.96 5.94 -10.35
CA ALA A 349 -17.42 5.71 -10.34
C ALA A 349 -17.94 4.90 -9.15
N THR A 350 -17.16 3.99 -8.56
CA THR A 350 -17.58 3.22 -7.36
C THR A 350 -16.34 2.81 -6.56
N ALA A 351 -16.03 3.51 -5.46
CA ALA A 351 -15.06 3.15 -4.42
C ALA A 351 -13.63 2.68 -4.83
N SER A 352 -12.64 3.57 -4.70
CA SER A 352 -11.27 3.33 -4.13
C SER A 352 -10.23 4.31 -4.71
N PRO A 353 -9.97 5.47 -4.08
CA PRO A 353 -9.09 6.52 -4.60
C PRO A 353 -7.60 6.25 -4.29
N SER A 354 -7.03 5.22 -4.91
CA SER A 354 -5.62 4.79 -4.76
C SER A 354 -4.63 5.44 -5.73
N LEU A 355 -5.07 6.28 -6.67
CA LEU A 355 -4.41 6.40 -7.99
C LEU A 355 -3.85 7.78 -8.39
N VAL A 356 -3.58 8.70 -7.45
CA VAL A 356 -3.28 10.10 -7.83
C VAL A 356 -2.01 10.69 -7.20
N LEU A 357 -1.02 9.89 -6.78
CA LEU A 357 0.28 10.48 -6.38
C LEU A 357 1.33 10.50 -7.52
N GLY A 358 1.44 9.42 -8.32
CA GLY A 358 2.37 9.40 -9.46
C GLY A 358 2.03 10.42 -10.54
N HIS A 359 0.74 10.54 -10.89
CA HIS A 359 0.30 11.44 -11.95
C HIS A 359 0.24 12.93 -11.54
N PHE A 360 0.02 13.24 -10.25
CA PHE A 360 -0.19 14.62 -9.79
C PHE A 360 1.12 15.35 -9.43
N LEU A 361 2.16 14.61 -9.01
CA LEU A 361 3.50 15.17 -8.81
C LEU A 361 4.13 15.65 -10.14
N LEU A 362 3.87 14.94 -11.25
CA LEU A 362 4.30 15.32 -12.60
C LEU A 362 3.52 16.53 -13.15
N LEU A 363 2.20 16.62 -12.92
CA LEU A 363 1.35 17.65 -13.52
C LEU A 363 1.30 19.00 -12.78
N HIS A 364 1.70 19.10 -11.50
CA HIS A 364 1.66 20.38 -10.76
C HIS A 364 3.03 20.89 -10.28
N PHE A 365 4.07 20.05 -10.23
CA PHE A 365 5.42 20.48 -9.84
C PHE A 365 6.44 20.42 -10.98
N GLY A 366 6.07 19.91 -12.16
CA GLY A 366 6.95 19.65 -13.29
C GLY A 366 7.48 20.85 -14.09
N LEU A 367 7.15 22.11 -13.75
CA LEU A 367 7.59 23.27 -14.53
C LEU A 367 8.30 24.43 -13.79
N PRO A 368 8.25 24.58 -12.45
CA PRO A 368 9.15 25.53 -11.77
C PRO A 368 10.37 24.88 -11.09
N PHE A 369 10.38 23.57 -10.82
CA PHE A 369 11.39 22.96 -9.96
C PHE A 369 12.77 22.74 -10.63
N LEU A 370 12.83 22.69 -11.97
CA LEU A 370 14.10 22.60 -12.71
C LEU A 370 14.95 23.89 -12.62
N MET A 371 14.38 25.03 -12.21
CA MET A 371 15.13 26.29 -12.10
C MET A 371 15.96 26.39 -10.80
N VAL A 372 15.57 25.70 -9.73
CA VAL A 372 16.29 25.81 -8.44
C VAL A 372 17.56 24.96 -8.43
N LEU A 373 17.56 23.80 -9.08
CA LEU A 373 18.75 22.93 -9.16
C LEU A 373 19.86 23.49 -10.08
N ARG A 374 19.55 24.39 -11.02
CA ARG A 374 20.57 25.07 -11.85
C ARG A 374 21.27 26.24 -11.14
N SER A 375 20.76 26.73 -10.01
CA SER A 375 21.38 27.84 -9.29
C SER A 375 22.42 27.39 -8.25
N VAL A 376 22.39 26.13 -7.81
CA VAL A 376 23.31 25.62 -6.77
C VAL A 376 24.60 25.06 -7.37
N SER A 377 24.61 24.67 -8.65
CA SER A 377 25.79 24.10 -9.31
C SER A 377 26.77 25.14 -9.90
N ARG A 378 26.63 26.43 -9.57
CA ARG A 378 27.53 27.52 -10.04
C ARG A 378 28.35 28.21 -8.95
N ASN A 379 28.26 27.77 -7.70
CA ASN A 379 29.10 28.26 -6.61
C ASN A 379 29.58 27.11 -5.73
N VAL A 380 30.40 26.21 -6.30
CA VAL A 380 31.48 25.48 -5.61
C VAL A 380 32.60 25.30 -6.62
#